data_AF-A0A7C5FHC2-F1
#
_entry.id   AF-A0A7C5FHC2-F1
#
_cell.length_a   1.000
_cell.length_b   1.000
_cell.length_c   1.000
_cell.angle_alpha   90.00
_cell.angle_beta   90.00
_cell.angle_gamma   90.00
#
_symmetry.space_group_name_H-M   'P 1'
#
loop_
_entity.id
_entity.type
_entity.pdbx_description
1 polymer ?
#
loop_
_entity_poly.entity_id
_entity_poly.type
_entity_poly.pdbx_seq_one_letter_code
_entity_poly.pdbx_strand_id
1 'polypeptide(L)'
;MSSKISMKKKAYQIDSEGNIKEIEEKENKIKKKKEIKFDFSNLDYISIGFYVVAPIVLGVIVGIFLDNKLGTKPLITLTLILLGSVGSLYNLYRLTKK
;
A
#
# COMPACT_ATOMS: atom_id res chain seq x y z
N MET A 1 -42.28 -6.60 19.12
CA MET A 1 -41.35 -7.76 19.03
C MET A 1 -41.39 -8.27 17.58
N SER A 2 -40.44 -7.89 16.73
CA SER A 2 -40.45 -8.31 15.31
C SER A 2 -39.42 -9.42 15.12
N SER A 3 -39.89 -10.67 15.00
CA SER A 3 -39.03 -11.85 14.80
C SER A 3 -38.59 -11.92 13.34
N LYS A 4 -37.29 -11.79 13.08
CA LYS A 4 -36.70 -12.09 11.77
C LYS A 4 -36.84 -13.58 11.48
N ILE A 5 -37.77 -13.93 10.61
CA ILE A 5 -37.91 -15.28 10.07
C ILE A 5 -36.84 -15.44 8.98
N SER A 6 -35.79 -16.21 9.26
CA SER A 6 -34.76 -16.58 8.30
C SER A 6 -35.24 -17.76 7.47
N MET A 7 -35.79 -17.52 6.27
CA MET A 7 -36.11 -18.60 5.32
C MET A 7 -34.83 -19.16 4.69
N LYS A 8 -34.50 -20.41 5.02
CA LYS A 8 -33.45 -21.19 4.34
C LYS A 8 -33.95 -21.52 2.92
N LYS A 9 -33.33 -20.95 1.89
CA LYS A 9 -33.61 -21.33 0.50
C LYS A 9 -33.10 -22.76 0.27
N LYS A 10 -34.00 -23.69 -0.03
CA LYS A 10 -33.65 -25.05 -0.45
C LYS A 10 -33.73 -25.12 -1.97
N ALA A 11 -32.68 -25.61 -2.61
CA ALA A 11 -32.63 -25.79 -4.06
C ALA A 11 -33.02 -27.23 -4.41
N TYR A 12 -33.88 -27.39 -5.40
CA TYR A 12 -34.34 -28.69 -5.88
C TYR A 12 -33.98 -28.83 -7.36
N GLN A 13 -33.46 -29.99 -7.77
CA GLN A 13 -33.28 -30.34 -9.18
C GLN A 13 -34.10 -31.58 -9.50
N ILE A 14 -34.66 -31.60 -10.71
CA ILE A 14 -35.37 -32.73 -11.25
C ILE A 14 -34.36 -33.56 -12.04
N ASP A 15 -34.18 -34.82 -11.67
CA ASP A 15 -33.28 -35.71 -12.40
C ASP A 15 -33.91 -36.18 -13.73
N SER A 16 -33.11 -36.85 -14.56
CA SER A 16 -33.55 -37.32 -15.88
C SER A 16 -34.67 -38.37 -15.82
N GLU A 17 -34.98 -38.89 -14.64
CA GLU A 17 -36.08 -39.83 -14.39
C GLU A 17 -37.36 -39.13 -13.90
N GLY A 18 -37.31 -37.80 -13.78
CA GLY A 18 -38.45 -36.98 -13.35
C GLY A 18 -38.60 -36.84 -11.84
N ASN A 19 -37.62 -37.28 -11.04
CA ASN A 19 -37.69 -37.24 -9.59
C ASN A 19 -37.09 -35.94 -9.02
N ILE A 20 -37.75 -35.38 -8.00
CA ILE A 20 -37.30 -34.19 -7.31
C ILE A 20 -36.23 -34.60 -6.28
N LYS A 21 -34.98 -34.22 -6.51
CA LYS A 21 -33.89 -34.39 -5.55
C LYS A 21 -33.57 -33.05 -4.88
N GLU A 22 -33.62 -33.04 -3.55
CA GLU A 22 -33.15 -31.91 -2.74
C GLU A 22 -31.63 -31.81 -2.88
N ILE A 23 -31.16 -30.69 -3.41
CA ILE A 23 -29.73 -30.44 -3.53
C ILE A 23 -29.32 -29.80 -2.22
N GLU A 24 -28.56 -30.53 -1.42
CA GLU A 24 -27.80 -29.93 -0.33
C GLU A 24 -26.83 -28.93 -0.95
N GLU A 25 -27.14 -27.63 -0.85
CA GLU A 25 -26.14 -26.58 -1.04
C GLU A 25 -25.03 -26.85 -0.04
N LYS A 26 -23.99 -27.59 -0.48
CA LYS A 26 -22.72 -27.66 0.20
C LYS A 26 -22.24 -26.23 0.27
N GLU A 27 -22.44 -25.60 1.44
CA GLU A 27 -21.91 -24.28 1.76
C GLU A 27 -20.48 -24.24 1.24
N ASN A 28 -20.34 -23.53 0.12
CA ASN A 28 -19.07 -23.37 -0.55
C ASN A 28 -18.12 -22.90 0.52
N LYS A 29 -17.12 -23.74 0.84
CA LYS A 29 -16.00 -23.38 1.71
C LYS A 29 -15.55 -21.99 1.27
N ILE A 30 -15.97 -20.99 2.05
CA ILE A 30 -15.64 -19.60 1.86
C ILE A 30 -14.13 -19.62 1.72
N LYS A 31 -13.66 -19.30 0.50
CA LYS A 31 -12.24 -19.24 0.15
C LYS A 31 -11.56 -18.53 1.32
N LYS A 32 -10.75 -19.26 2.11
CA LYS A 32 -9.94 -18.68 3.18
C LYS A 32 -9.21 -17.52 2.53
N LYS A 33 -9.63 -16.29 2.84
CA LYS A 33 -8.94 -15.07 2.45
C LYS A 33 -7.52 -15.28 2.95
N LYS A 34 -6.58 -15.51 2.03
CA LYS A 34 -5.16 -15.60 2.37
C LYS A 34 -4.87 -14.25 3.04
N GLU A 35 -4.74 -14.24 4.36
CA GLU A 35 -4.20 -13.10 5.06
C GLU A 35 -2.78 -12.95 4.53
N ILE A 36 -2.58 -11.95 3.68
CA ILE A 36 -1.25 -11.56 3.23
C ILE A 36 -0.60 -10.98 4.48
N LYS A 37 0.06 -11.83 5.26
CA LYS A 37 0.93 -11.40 6.35
C LYS A 37 2.14 -10.75 5.69
N PHE A 38 2.06 -9.44 5.50
CA PHE A 38 3.22 -8.65 5.11
C PHE A 38 4.22 -8.74 6.25
N ASP A 39 5.32 -9.42 5.99
CA ASP A 39 6.42 -9.54 6.93
C ASP A 39 7.22 -8.23 6.89
N PHE A 40 6.97 -7.39 7.88
CA PHE A 40 7.56 -6.06 8.03
C PHE A 40 8.92 -6.09 8.75
N SER A 41 9.47 -7.27 9.03
CA SER A 41 10.74 -7.44 9.75
C SER A 41 11.94 -6.76 9.10
N ASN A 42 11.87 -6.41 7.80
CA ASN A 42 12.93 -5.69 7.08
C ASN A 42 12.62 -4.19 6.82
N LEU A 43 11.58 -3.62 7.45
CA LEU A 43 11.23 -2.20 7.28
C LEU A 43 12.30 -1.21 7.73
N ASP A 44 13.21 -1.63 8.60
CA ASP A 44 14.23 -0.75 9.17
C ASP A 44 15.15 -0.19 8.09
N TYR A 45 15.55 -1.02 7.12
CA TYR A 45 16.37 -0.60 5.98
C TYR A 45 15.60 0.31 5.00
N ILE A 46 14.31 0.04 4.80
CA ILE A 46 13.43 0.89 3.98
C ILE A 46 13.30 2.29 4.60
N SER A 47 13.21 2.35 5.93
CA SER A 47 13.11 3.60 6.67
C SER A 47 14.37 4.45 6.49
N ILE A 48 15.55 3.82 6.53
CA ILE A 48 16.83 4.47 6.23
C ILE A 48 16.85 5.03 4.80
N GLY A 49 16.37 4.25 3.82
CA GLY A 49 16.29 4.69 2.43
C GLY A 49 15.38 5.92 2.29
N PHE A 50 14.24 5.93 2.98
CA PHE A 50 13.33 7.08 3.01
C PHE A 50 13.98 8.33 3.61
N TYR A 51 14.77 8.18 4.67
CA TYR A 51 15.54 9.29 5.27
C TYR A 51 16.51 9.95 4.29
N VAL A 52 17.08 9.18 3.36
CA VAL A 52 18.01 9.67 2.34
C VAL A 52 17.27 10.27 1.15
N VAL A 53 16.29 9.55 0.61
CA VAL A 53 15.63 9.88 -0.65
C VAL A 53 14.63 11.03 -0.48
N ALA A 54 13.86 11.07 0.61
CA ALA A 54 12.84 12.09 0.82
C ALA A 54 13.34 13.54 0.70
N PRO A 55 14.42 13.96 1.39
CA PRO A 55 14.92 15.33 1.27
C PRO A 55 15.47 15.67 -0.12
N ILE A 56 16.05 14.69 -0.84
CA ILE A 56 16.53 14.91 -2.22
C ILE A 56 15.35 15.12 -3.16
N VAL A 57 14.33 14.25 -3.10
CA VAL A 57 13.11 14.37 -3.92
C VAL A 57 12.38 15.67 -3.63
N LEU A 58 12.27 16.06 -2.36
CA LEU A 58 11.73 17.37 -1.96
C LEU A 58 12.52 18.52 -2.59
N GLY A 59 13.85 18.46 -2.54
CA GLY A 59 14.73 19.45 -3.16
C GLY A 59 14.54 19.55 -4.67
N VAL A 60 14.32 18.42 -5.36
CA VAL A 60 14.02 18.40 -6.80
C VAL A 60 12.68 19.07 -7.09
N ILE A 61 11.61 18.68 -6.38
CA ILE A 61 10.26 19.20 -6.62
C ILE A 61 10.23 20.72 -6.40
N VAL A 62 10.76 21.16 -5.26
CA VAL A 62 10.84 22.58 -4.91
C VAL A 62 11.75 23.32 -5.88
N GLY A 63 12.91 22.74 -6.22
CA GLY A 63 13.87 23.31 -7.14
C GLY A 63 13.30 23.58 -8.51
N ILE A 64 12.64 22.58 -9.13
CA ILE A 64 12.02 22.73 -10.45
C ILE A 64 10.94 23.81 -10.40
N PHE A 65 10.13 23.83 -9.35
CA PHE A 65 9.10 24.85 -9.18
C PHE A 65 9.70 26.26 -9.10
N LEU A 66 10.80 26.45 -8.35
CA LEU A 66 11.50 27.73 -8.25
C LEU A 66 12.22 28.11 -9.54
N ASP A 67 12.92 27.17 -10.18
CA ASP A 67 13.64 27.41 -11.43
C ASP A 67 12.69 27.86 -12.54
N ASN A 68 11.53 27.21 -12.65
CA ASN A 68 10.49 27.60 -13.60
C ASN A 68 9.90 28.98 -13.29
N LYS A 69 9.74 29.32 -12.00
CA LYS A 69 9.17 30.62 -11.58
C LYS A 69 10.15 31.78 -11.78
N LEU A 70 11.44 31.55 -11.55
CA LEU A 70 12.49 32.56 -11.59
C LEU A 70 13.18 32.65 -12.96
N GLY A 71 12.85 31.74 -13.89
CA GLY A 71 13.51 31.64 -15.20
C GLY A 71 14.98 31.27 -15.09
N THR A 72 15.40 30.72 -13.94
CA THR A 72 16.75 30.24 -13.77
C THR A 72 16.90 28.92 -14.51
N LYS A 73 18.07 28.72 -15.13
CA LYS A 73 18.57 27.38 -15.49
C LYS A 73 18.52 26.48 -14.24
N PRO A 74 18.64 25.14 -14.32
CA PRO A 74 18.43 24.21 -13.19
C PRO A 74 19.47 24.29 -12.04
N LEU A 75 19.95 25.49 -11.74
CA LEU A 75 20.89 25.87 -10.70
C LEU A 75 20.24 25.79 -9.32
N ILE A 76 19.00 26.26 -9.15
CA ILE A 76 18.34 26.18 -7.84
C ILE A 76 18.05 24.73 -7.50
N THR A 77 17.54 23.97 -8.48
CA THR A 77 17.36 22.52 -8.37
C THR A 77 18.65 21.82 -7.98
N LEU A 78 19.76 22.10 -8.67
CA LEU A 78 21.05 21.45 -8.37
C LEU A 78 21.55 21.81 -6.96
N THR A 79 21.39 23.06 -6.54
CA THR A 79 21.81 23.53 -5.21
C THR A 79 20.96 22.89 -4.11
N LEU A 80 19.65 22.76 -4.32
CA LEU A 80 18.73 22.10 -3.39
C LEU A 80 18.97 20.60 -3.31
N ILE A 81 19.30 19.94 -4.42
CA ILE A 81 19.71 18.52 -4.40
C ILE A 81 20.99 18.34 -3.59
N LEU A 82 21.99 19.20 -3.78
CA LEU A 82 23.24 19.15 -3.01
C LEU A 82 22.96 19.36 -1.51
N LEU A 83 22.19 20.39 -1.15
CA LEU A 83 21.78 20.63 0.23
C LEU A 83 20.99 19.46 0.82
N GLY A 84 20.04 18.91 0.07
CA GLY A 84 19.25 17.75 0.46
C GLY A 84 20.11 16.50 0.67
N SER A 85 21.11 16.30 -0.19
CA SER A 85 22.06 15.18 -0.08
C SER A 85 22.97 15.31 1.14
N VAL A 86 23.55 16.49 1.36
CA VAL A 86 24.40 16.73 2.55
C VAL A 86 23.57 16.62 3.83
N GLY A 87 22.36 17.21 3.84
CA GLY A 87 21.45 17.15 4.99
C GLY A 87 20.98 15.73 5.30
N SER A 88 20.76 14.90 4.28
CA SER A 88 20.33 13.52 4.45
C SER A 88 21.45 12.64 4.99
N LEU A 89 22.69 12.81 4.49
CA LEU A 89 23.87 12.15 5.03
C LEU A 89 24.15 12.58 6.48
N TYR A 90 23.99 13.86 6.79
CA TYR A 90 24.15 14.36 8.17
C TYR A 90 23.09 13.77 9.11
N ASN A 91 21.82 13.75 8.70
CA ASN A 91 20.75 13.13 9.47
C ASN A 91 20.99 11.64 9.69
N LEU A 92 21.45 10.93 8.66
CA LEU A 92 21.79 9.51 8.76
C LEU A 92 22.94 9.27 9.75
N TYR A 93 24.03 10.06 9.64
CA TYR A 93 25.14 9.99 10.58
C TYR A 93 24.70 10.23 12.03
N ARG A 94 23.82 11.22 12.24
CA ARG A 94 23.26 11.52 13.56
C ARG A 94 22.38 10.38 14.10
N LEU A 95 21.64 9.69 13.24
CA LEU A 95 20.82 8.54 13.61
C LEU A 95 21.66 7.36 14.07
N THR A 96 22.77 7.08 13.37
CA THR A 96 23.65 5.93 13.65
C THR A 96 24.56 6.13 14.86
N LYS A 97 24.88 7.39 15.22
CA LYS A 97 25.76 7.69 16.37
C LYS A 97 25.05 7.64 17.72
N LYS A 98 23.73 7.44 17.75
CA LYS A 98 22.93 7.32 18.96
C LYS A 98 22.89 5.87 19.43
#